data_AF-A0A7X5KS74-F1
#
_entry.id   AF-A0A7X5KS74-F1
#
_cell.length_a   1.000
_cell.length_b   1.000
_cell.length_c   1.000
_cell.angle_alpha   90.00
_cell.angle_beta   90.00
_cell.angle_gamma   90.00
#
_symmetry.space_group_name_H-M   'P 1'
#
loop_
_entity.id
_entity.type
_entity.pdbx_description
1 polymer ?
#
loop_
_entity_poly.entity_id
_entity_poly.type
_entity_poly.pdbx_seq_one_letter_code
_entity_poly.pdbx_strand_id
1 'polypeptide(L)'
;MIIMVKRKKHCNTAVYFRLDDKELAEIDRKAQALNLTRSEFIRQSTERERTVIIGRDELREVKAELRKIGINVNQIATLCNMGKIQNADLSETNEALNKIWEKIYELRKQVKRINEQDGDSSEI
;
A
#
# COMPACT_ATOMS: atom_id res chain seq x y z
N MET A 1 -3.79 -7.73 1.12
CA MET A 1 -5.11 -7.25 0.70
C MET A 1 -4.94 -5.77 0.40
N ILE A 2 -4.72 -5.43 -0.87
CA ILE A 2 -4.69 -4.03 -1.32
C ILE A 2 -6.12 -3.53 -1.11
N ILE A 3 -6.34 -2.62 -0.15
CA ILE A 3 -7.63 -1.97 0.02
C ILE A 3 -7.71 -0.90 -1.06
N MET A 4 -8.06 -1.33 -2.27
CA MET A 4 -8.39 -0.40 -3.35
C MET A 4 -9.87 -0.07 -3.21
N VAL A 5 -10.17 1.19 -2.93
CA VAL A 5 -11.53 1.71 -2.96
C VAL A 5 -12.01 1.64 -4.41
N LYS A 6 -12.69 0.54 -4.76
CA LYS A 6 -13.29 0.35 -6.10
C LYS A 6 -14.36 1.41 -6.31
N ARG A 7 -14.00 2.55 -6.91
CA ARG A 7 -15.00 3.46 -7.47
C ARG A 7 -15.52 2.85 -8.78
N LYS A 8 -16.83 2.61 -8.85
CA LYS A 8 -17.50 2.10 -10.05
C LYS A 8 -17.49 3.21 -11.11
N LYS A 9 -16.47 3.24 -11.96
CA LYS A 9 -16.31 4.23 -13.04
C LYS A 9 -17.03 3.72 -14.29
N HIS A 10 -17.91 4.54 -14.85
CA HIS A 10 -18.62 4.21 -16.09
C HIS A 10 -17.69 4.51 -17.28
N CYS A 11 -17.20 3.46 -17.96
CA CYS A 11 -16.27 3.58 -19.08
C CYS A 11 -17.02 3.29 -20.39
N ASN A 12 -17.47 4.34 -21.10
CA ASN A 12 -18.23 4.20 -22.36
C ASN A 12 -17.38 4.35 -23.63
N THR A 13 -16.11 4.72 -23.51
CA THR A 13 -15.23 5.01 -24.65
C THR A 13 -14.15 3.94 -24.77
N ALA A 14 -14.04 3.31 -25.93
CA ALA A 14 -13.00 2.34 -26.24
C ALA A 14 -11.78 3.05 -26.85
N VAL A 15 -10.58 2.63 -26.45
CA VAL A 15 -9.29 3.09 -26.99
C VAL A 15 -8.52 1.89 -27.51
N TYR A 16 -7.99 1.99 -28.72
CA TYR A 16 -7.20 0.93 -29.37
C TYR A 16 -5.80 1.45 -29.67
N PHE A 17 -4.79 0.64 -29.39
CA PHE A 17 -3.39 0.89 -29.73
C PHE A 17 -2.73 -0.42 -30.16
N ARG A 18 -1.69 -0.31 -31.00
CA ARG A 18 -0.89 -1.46 -31.42
C ARG A 18 0.28 -1.62 -30.46
N LEU A 19 0.59 -2.85 -30.13
CA LEU A 19 1.72 -3.24 -29.30
C LEU A 19 2.52 -4.30 -30.04
N ASP A 20 3.81 -4.36 -29.78
CA ASP A 20 4.59 -5.54 -30.11
C ASP A 20 4.38 -6.66 -29.06
N ASP A 21 4.86 -7.87 -29.37
CA ASP A 21 4.69 -9.03 -28.49
C ASP A 21 5.43 -8.88 -27.15
N LYS A 22 6.51 -8.09 -27.11
CA LYS A 22 7.33 -7.87 -25.90
C LYS A 22 6.63 -6.90 -24.94
N GLU A 23 6.12 -5.80 -25.47
CA GLU A 23 5.32 -4.80 -24.75
C GLU A 23 4.07 -5.43 -24.17
N LEU A 24 3.39 -6.28 -24.94
CA LEU A 24 2.22 -7.01 -24.45
C LEU A 24 2.58 -7.95 -23.29
N ALA A 25 3.67 -8.70 -23.41
CA ALA A 25 4.14 -9.59 -22.36
C ALA A 25 4.54 -8.82 -21.08
N GLU A 26 5.16 -7.65 -21.22
CA GLU A 26 5.49 -6.79 -20.08
C GLU A 26 4.24 -6.29 -19.34
N ILE A 27 3.24 -5.82 -20.09
CA ILE A 27 1.98 -5.34 -19.52
C ILE A 27 1.30 -6.48 -18.76
N ASP A 28 1.26 -7.69 -19.32
CA ASP A 28 0.67 -8.85 -18.66
C ASP A 28 1.42 -9.24 -17.40
N ARG A 29 2.76 -9.25 -17.44
CA ARG A 29 3.58 -9.54 -16.25
C ARG A 29 3.32 -8.54 -15.13
N LYS A 30 3.28 -7.24 -15.46
CA LYS A 30 3.03 -6.15 -14.50
C LYS A 30 1.61 -6.22 -13.93
N ALA A 31 0.61 -6.52 -14.77
CA ALA A 31 -0.77 -6.71 -14.35
C ALA A 31 -0.93 -7.92 -13.40
N GLN A 32 -0.28 -9.05 -13.73
CA GLN A 32 -0.28 -10.26 -12.89
C GLN A 32 0.38 -10.03 -11.53
N ALA A 33 1.52 -9.32 -11.48
CA ALA A 33 2.19 -8.97 -10.22
C ALA A 33 1.26 -8.22 -9.24
N LEU A 34 0.34 -7.42 -9.79
CA LEU A 34 -0.63 -6.61 -9.05
C LEU A 34 -1.99 -7.31 -8.84
N ASN A 35 -2.18 -8.53 -9.36
CA ASN A 35 -3.48 -9.22 -9.40
C ASN A 35 -4.59 -8.37 -10.06
N LEU A 36 -4.26 -7.65 -11.13
CA LEU A 36 -5.19 -6.83 -11.91
C LEU A 36 -5.44 -7.44 -13.29
N THR A 37 -6.59 -7.16 -13.88
CA THR A 37 -6.79 -7.41 -15.31
C THR A 37 -5.96 -6.42 -16.14
N ARG A 38 -5.60 -6.80 -17.37
CA ARG A 38 -4.85 -5.94 -18.30
C ARG A 38 -5.46 -4.54 -18.43
N SER A 39 -6.77 -4.46 -18.61
CA SER A 39 -7.47 -3.18 -18.75
C SER A 39 -7.50 -2.37 -17.45
N GLU A 40 -7.56 -3.01 -16.27
CA GLU A 40 -7.45 -2.31 -14.99
C GLU A 40 -6.04 -1.74 -14.80
N PHE A 41 -5.02 -2.53 -15.12
CA PHE A 41 -3.63 -2.10 -15.05
C PHE A 41 -3.34 -0.90 -15.96
N ILE A 42 -3.78 -0.95 -17.23
CA ILE A 42 -3.61 0.17 -18.17
C ILE A 42 -4.33 1.42 -17.67
N ARG A 43 -5.58 1.30 -17.21
CA ARG A 43 -6.34 2.43 -16.65
C ARG A 43 -5.65 3.05 -15.44
N GLN A 44 -5.16 2.22 -14.52
CA GLN A 44 -4.43 2.69 -13.35
C GLN A 44 -3.09 3.32 -13.72
N SER A 45 -2.40 2.78 -14.72
CA SER A 45 -1.14 3.35 -15.22
C SER A 45 -1.33 4.73 -15.85
N THR A 46 -2.50 5.01 -16.43
CA THR A 46 -2.84 6.33 -16.99
C THR A 46 -3.34 7.34 -15.96
N GLU A 47 -3.90 6.88 -14.84
CA GLU A 47 -4.19 7.76 -13.71
C GLU A 47 -2.86 8.09 -13.04
N ARG A 48 -2.55 9.37 -12.78
CA ARG A 48 -1.24 9.85 -12.26
C ARG A 48 -0.79 9.25 -10.92
N GLU A 49 -1.52 8.28 -10.39
CA GLU A 49 -1.18 7.46 -9.24
C GLU A 49 -0.29 6.30 -9.71
N ARG A 50 1.03 6.56 -9.71
CA ARG A 50 2.05 5.53 -9.95
C ARG A 50 1.72 4.28 -9.16
N THR A 51 1.50 3.18 -9.87
CA THR A 51 1.16 1.91 -9.24
C THR A 51 2.40 1.33 -8.58
N VAL A 52 2.59 1.65 -7.31
CA VAL A 52 3.71 1.13 -6.51
C VAL A 52 3.41 -0.31 -6.15
N ILE A 53 4.22 -1.24 -6.67
CA ILE A 53 4.22 -2.64 -6.23
C ILE A 53 4.92 -2.67 -4.87
N ILE A 54 4.14 -2.53 -3.78
CA ILE A 54 4.66 -2.79 -2.44
C ILE A 54 4.66 -4.31 -2.25
N GLY A 55 5.81 -4.87 -1.83
CA GLY A 55 5.97 -6.30 -1.60
C GLY A 55 4.87 -6.81 -0.66
N ARG A 56 4.19 -7.89 -1.07
CA ARG A 56 3.06 -8.46 -0.32
C ARG A 56 3.47 -8.89 1.10
N ASP A 57 4.75 -9.21 1.28
CA ASP A 57 5.34 -9.65 2.54
C ASP A 57 5.62 -8.50 3.52
N GLU A 58 6.06 -7.35 3.03
CA GLU A 58 6.35 -6.16 3.86
C GLU A 58 5.05 -5.63 4.51
N LEU A 59 3.97 -5.58 3.72
CA LEU A 59 2.66 -5.16 4.23
C LEU A 59 2.06 -6.17 5.21
N ARG A 60 2.42 -7.45 5.09
CA ARG A 60 1.99 -8.51 6.02
C ARG A 60 2.62 -8.32 7.39
N GLU A 61 3.89 -7.95 7.44
CA GLU A 61 4.61 -7.66 8.68
C GLU A 61 4.00 -6.46 9.41
N VAL A 62 3.78 -5.35 8.68
CA VAL A 62 3.12 -4.15 9.23
C VAL A 62 1.73 -4.49 9.78
N LYS A 63 0.95 -5.30 9.06
CA LYS A 63 -0.38 -5.72 9.51
C LYS A 63 -0.32 -6.61 10.76
N ALA A 64 0.69 -7.48 10.87
CA ALA A 64 0.86 -8.35 12.03
C ALA A 64 1.20 -7.53 13.29
N GLU A 65 2.12 -6.57 13.17
CA GLU A 65 2.49 -5.68 14.28
C GLU A 65 1.31 -4.80 14.71
N LEU A 66 0.56 -4.24 13.76
CA LEU A 66 -0.65 -3.47 14.07
C LEU A 66 -1.70 -4.31 14.80
N ARG A 67 -1.84 -5.60 14.45
CA ARG A 67 -2.75 -6.52 15.13
C ARG A 67 -2.31 -6.79 16.58
N LYS A 68 -1.00 -6.95 16.84
CA LYS A 68 -0.48 -7.11 18.21
C LYS A 68 -0.78 -5.89 19.07
N ILE A 69 -0.58 -4.69 18.52
CA ILE A 69 -0.93 -3.43 19.20
C ILE A 69 -2.43 -3.39 19.50
N GLY A 70 -3.28 -3.71 18.53
CA GLY A 70 -4.73 -3.73 18.73
C GLY A 70 -5.16 -4.71 19.83
N ILE A 71 -4.50 -5.87 19.94
CA ILE A 71 -4.74 -6.83 21.02
C ILE A 71 -4.36 -6.23 22.38
N ASN A 72 -3.16 -5.63 22.51
CA ASN A 72 -2.71 -5.00 23.75
C ASN A 72 -3.64 -3.85 24.18
N VAL A 73 -4.03 -2.98 23.25
CA VAL A 73 -4.97 -1.88 23.53
C VAL A 73 -6.33 -2.43 23.99
N ASN A 74 -6.82 -3.49 23.37
CA ASN A 74 -8.10 -4.10 23.76
C ASN A 74 -8.02 -4.75 25.15
N GLN A 75 -6.89 -5.35 25.50
CA GLN A 75 -6.65 -5.89 26.85
C GLN A 75 -6.62 -4.77 27.89
N ILE A 76 -5.91 -3.67 27.63
CA ILE A 76 -5.88 -2.51 28.52
C ILE A 76 -7.28 -1.92 28.70
N ALA A 77 -8.04 -1.72 27.61
CA ALA A 77 -9.41 -1.23 27.67
C ALA A 77 -10.33 -2.17 28.48
N THR A 78 -10.17 -3.48 28.31
CA THR A 78 -10.92 -4.47 29.09
C THR A 78 -10.58 -4.41 30.58
N LEU A 79 -9.29 -4.27 30.93
CA LEU A 79 -8.84 -4.16 32.32
C LEU A 79 -9.28 -2.83 32.97
N CYS A 80 -9.33 -1.73 32.22
CA CYS A 80 -9.92 -0.46 32.65
C CYS A 80 -11.44 -0.60 32.87
N ASN A 81 -12.17 -1.20 31.92
CA ASN A 81 -13.61 -1.42 32.02
C ASN A 81 -13.99 -2.33 33.21
N MET A 82 -13.12 -3.28 33.56
CA MET A 82 -13.27 -4.13 34.75
C MET A 82 -12.92 -3.40 36.07
N GLY A 83 -12.51 -2.13 36.02
CA GLY A 83 -12.10 -1.35 37.18
C GLY A 83 -10.78 -1.83 37.81
N LYS A 84 -10.04 -2.73 37.14
CA LYS A 84 -8.79 -3.30 37.65
C LYS A 84 -7.58 -2.37 37.47
N ILE A 85 -7.68 -1.41 36.54
CA ILE A 85 -6.64 -0.42 36.25
C ILE A 85 -7.32 0.96 36.14
N GLN A 86 -6.87 1.94 36.92
CA GLN A 86 -7.40 3.32 36.87
C GLN A 86 -6.54 4.26 36.02
N ASN A 87 -5.23 4.00 35.92
CA ASN A 87 -4.29 4.69 35.05
C ASN A 87 -3.46 3.65 34.30
N ALA A 88 -3.80 3.40 33.04
CA ALA A 88 -2.98 2.57 32.17
C ALA A 88 -1.83 3.39 31.61
N ASP A 89 -0.59 3.01 31.92
CA ASP A 89 0.59 3.57 31.27
C ASP A 89 0.66 3.06 29.84
N LEU A 90 0.40 3.94 28.87
CA LEU A 90 0.40 3.67 27.44
C LEU A 90 1.70 4.10 26.76
N SER A 91 2.71 4.55 27.52
CA SER A 91 3.98 5.05 26.98
C SER A 91 4.64 4.06 26.02
N GLU A 92 4.73 2.79 26.42
CA GLU A 92 5.32 1.71 25.61
C GLU A 92 4.53 1.42 24.32
N THR A 93 3.19 1.49 24.39
CA THR A 93 2.32 1.33 23.21
C THR A 93 2.50 2.50 22.24
N ASN A 94 2.64 3.71 22.77
CA ASN A 94 2.85 4.91 21.96
C ASN A 94 4.23 4.89 21.29
N GLU A 95 5.26 4.38 21.98
CA GLU A 95 6.60 4.22 21.43
C GLU A 95 6.64 3.16 20.30
N ALA A 96 5.94 2.05 20.48
CA ALA A 96 5.77 1.04 19.42
C ALA A 96 5.03 1.62 18.20
N LEU A 97 4.00 2.46 18.43
CA LEU A 97 3.28 3.13 17.36
C LEU A 97 4.17 4.10 16.58
N ASN A 98 5.01 4.87 17.29
CA ASN A 98 5.96 5.80 16.67
C ASN A 98 7.00 5.07 15.81
N LYS A 99 7.53 3.92 16.26
CA LYS A 99 8.45 3.09 15.47
C LYS A 99 7.82 2.58 14.17
N ILE A 100 6.54 2.24 14.20
CA ILE A 100 5.79 1.86 12.97
C ILE A 100 5.63 3.08 12.06
N TRP A 101 5.29 4.23 12.61
CA TRP A 101 5.17 5.47 11.85
C TRP A 101 6.47 5.86 11.14
N GLU A 102 7.62 5.75 11.81
CA GLU A 102 8.93 6.00 11.21
C GLU A 102 9.23 5.03 10.06
N LYS A 103 8.97 3.73 10.24
CA LYS A 103 9.13 2.74 9.16
C LYS A 103 8.25 3.07 7.93
N ILE A 104 6.99 3.44 8.16
CA ILE A 104 6.08 3.85 7.07
C ILE A 104 6.60 5.12 6.38
N TYR A 105 7.13 6.07 7.14
CA TYR A 105 7.69 7.30 6.60
C TYR A 105 8.92 7.02 5.71
N GLU A 106 9.82 6.14 6.16
CA GLU A 106 10.99 5.74 5.37
C GLU A 106 10.60 4.98 4.10
N LEU A 107 9.64 4.06 4.16
CA LEU A 107 9.08 3.41 2.97
C LEU A 107 8.49 4.43 1.99
N ARG A 108 7.75 5.42 2.49
CA ARG A 108 7.20 6.51 1.66
C ARG A 108 8.32 7.32 1.00
N LYS A 109 9.42 7.59 1.71
CA LYS A 109 10.58 8.33 1.20
C LYS A 109 11.36 7.52 0.16
N GLN A 110 11.49 6.20 0.33
CA GLN A 110 12.08 5.32 -0.67
C GLN A 110 11.25 5.30 -1.96
N VAL A 111 9.93 5.16 -1.83
CA VAL A 111 8.99 5.27 -2.96
C VAL A 111 9.14 6.63 -3.66
N LYS A 112 9.28 7.73 -2.92
CA LYS A 112 9.51 9.07 -3.51
C LYS A 112 10.84 9.18 -4.27
N ARG A 113 11.91 8.52 -3.80
CA ARG A 113 13.22 8.51 -4.47
C ARG A 113 13.22 7.71 -5.76
N ILE A 114 12.61 6.52 -5.75
CA ILE A 114 12.37 5.73 -6.98
C ILE A 114 11.57 6.57 -7.97
N ASN A 115 10.57 7.28 -7.46
CA ASN A 115 9.74 8.20 -8.24
C ASN A 115 10.49 9.42 -8.83
N GLU A 116 11.66 9.81 -8.31
CA GLU A 116 12.43 10.95 -8.82
C GLU A 116 13.52 10.50 -9.81
N GLN A 117 14.03 9.27 -9.72
CA GLN A 117 15.07 8.73 -10.61
C GLN A 117 14.56 8.32 -12.00
N ASP A 118 13.30 7.89 -12.12
CA ASP A 118 12.70 7.51 -13.42
C ASP A 118 12.20 8.71 -14.25
N GLY A 119 12.28 9.93 -13.72
CA GLY A 119 11.85 11.16 -14.41
C GLY A 119 12.89 11.76 -15.38
N ASP A 120 14.15 11.32 -15.30
CA ASP A 120 15.28 11.96 -16.00
C ASP A 120 15.74 11.18 -17.26
N SER A 121 15.21 9.97 -17.50
CA SER A 121 15.52 9.17 -18.70
C SER A 121 14.56 9.40 -19.87
N SER A 122 13.68 10.41 -19.79
CA SER A 122 12.70 10.75 -20.84
C SER A 122 13.13 11.90 -21.75
N GLU A 123 14.38 12.37 -21.64
CA GLU A 123 14.99 13.32 -22.59
C GLU A 123 16.10 12.65 -23.42
N ILE A 124 15.75 11.66 -24.26
CA ILE A 124 16.41 11.37 -25.54
C ILE A 124 15.33 10.94 -26.55
#